data_AF-A0A3Q9UV08-F1
#
_entry.id   AF-A0A3Q9UV08-F1
#
_cell.length_a   1.000
_cell.length_b   1.000
_cell.length_c   1.000
_cell.angle_alpha   90.00
_cell.angle_beta   90.00
_cell.angle_gamma   90.00
#
_symmetry.space_group_name_H-M   'P 1'
#
loop_
_entity.id
_entity.type
_entity.pdbx_description
1 polymer ?
#
loop_
_entity_poly.entity_id
_entity_poly.type
_entity_poly.pdbx_seq_one_letter_code
_entity_poly.pdbx_strand_id
1 'polypeptide(L)' 'MNLDQIVSEVSARLRTRFPDRSAAEVESAVQKELDSLADRPVQDYLSVLTERAAKSRLKKSRPDA' A
#
# COMPACT_ATOMS: atom_id res chain seq x y z
N MET A 1 -3.18 6.68 14.09
CA MET A 1 -1.95 6.37 13.33
C MET A 1 -1.29 7.69 12.98
N ASN A 2 0.03 7.81 13.16
CA ASN A 2 0.75 9.04 12.79
C ASN A 2 1.14 8.96 11.32
N LEU A 3 0.64 9.88 10.49
CA LEU A 3 0.83 9.85 9.04
C LEU A 3 2.32 9.96 8.66
N ASP A 4 3.09 10.78 9.38
CA ASP A 4 4.54 10.91 9.19
C ASP A 4 5.30 9.58 9.37
N GLN A 5 4.86 8.75 10.31
CA GLN A 5 5.47 7.45 10.56
C GLN A 5 5.20 6.47 9.41
N ILE A 6 4.00 6.53 8.83
CA ILE A 6 3.62 5.74 7.65
C ILE A 6 4.47 6.17 6.45
N VAL A 7 4.63 7.48 6.23
CA VAL A 7 5.43 8.03 5.13
C VAL A 7 6.87 7.55 5.22
N SER A 8 7.48 7.64 6.41
CA SER A 8 8.86 7.21 6.64
C SER A 8 9.06 5.71 6.38
N GLU A 9 8.20 4.84 6.95
CA GLU A 9 8.32 3.38 6.78
C GLU A 9 8.08 2.92 5.34
N VAL A 10 7.08 3.50 4.67
CA VAL A 10 6.77 3.15 3.28
C VAL A 10 7.88 3.65 2.35
N SER A 11 8.39 4.87 2.57
CA SER A 11 9.49 5.43 1.76
C SER A 11 10.77 4.62 1.91
N ALA A 12 11.12 4.18 3.12
CA ALA A 12 12.27 3.31 3.35
C ALA A 12 12.17 1.99 2.57
N ARG A 13 10.99 1.37 2.54
CA ARG A 13 10.74 0.13 1.77
C ARG A 13 10.72 0.36 0.26
N LEU A 14 10.24 1.51 -0.21
CA LEU A 14 10.21 1.83 -1.64
C LEU A 14 11.60 2.14 -2.18
N ARG A 15 12.48 2.77 -1.38
CA ARG A 15 13.86 3.04 -1.78
C ARG A 15 14.68 1.78 -2.04
N THR A 16 14.38 0.67 -1.35
CA THR A 16 15.04 -0.62 -1.66
C THR A 16 14.51 -1.28 -2.95
N ARG A 17 13.27 -0.98 -3.34
CA ARG A 17 12.66 -1.48 -4.59
C ARG A 17 12.89 -0.57 -5.80
N PHE A 18 13.15 0.70 -5.57
CA PHE A 18 13.35 1.72 -6.60
C PHE A 18 14.67 2.48 -6.34
N PRO A 19 15.83 1.81 -6.46
CA PRO A 19 17.14 2.44 -6.21
C PRO A 19 17.46 3.55 -7.22
N ASP A 20 16.83 3.54 -8.40
CA ASP A 20 17.03 4.53 -9.46
C ASP A 20 16.23 5.83 -9.24
N ARG A 21 15.41 5.90 -8.19
CA ARG A 21 14.58 7.07 -7.86
C ARG A 21 15.14 7.83 -6.67
N SER A 22 15.03 9.15 -6.70
CA SER A 22 15.51 9.98 -5.61
C SER A 22 14.64 9.83 -4.36
N ALA A 23 15.25 10.08 -3.19
CA ALA A 23 14.56 10.10 -1.90
C ALA A 23 13.29 10.97 -1.91
N ALA A 24 13.43 12.17 -2.45
CA ALA A 24 12.39 13.18 -2.51
C ALA A 24 11.24 12.78 -3.44
N GLU A 25 11.54 12.13 -4.57
CA GLU A 25 10.50 11.59 -5.46
C GLU A 25 9.71 10.47 -4.79
N VAL A 26 10.38 9.57 -4.06
CA VAL A 26 9.73 8.48 -3.34
C VAL A 26 8.86 9.02 -2.21
N GLU A 27 9.37 9.92 -1.37
CA GLU A 27 8.59 10.55 -0.29
C GLU A 27 7.39 11.34 -0.84
N SER A 28 7.59 12.13 -1.90
CA SER A 28 6.51 12.90 -2.52
C SER A 28 5.41 12.00 -3.09
N ALA A 29 5.79 10.86 -3.71
CA ALA A 29 4.83 9.88 -4.21
C ALA A 29 4.04 9.23 -3.06
N VAL A 30 4.71 8.85 -1.97
CA VAL A 30 4.07 8.27 -0.78
C VAL A 30 3.11 9.26 -0.12
N GLN A 31 3.53 10.52 0.04
CA GLN A 31 2.70 11.57 0.61
C GLN A 31 1.43 11.80 -0.22
N LYS A 32 1.55 11.93 -1.55
CA LYS A 32 0.41 12.12 -2.45
C LYS A 32 -0.58 10.98 -2.40
N GLU A 33 -0.10 9.73 -2.41
CA GLU A 33 -0.96 8.57 -2.29
C GLU A 33 -1.65 8.53 -0.92
N LEU A 34 -0.92 8.85 0.16
CA LEU A 34 -1.48 8.89 1.52
C LEU A 34 -2.54 9.98 1.68
N ASP A 35 -2.32 11.17 1.11
CA ASP A 35 -3.29 12.26 1.13
C ASP A 35 -4.55 11.90 0.30
N SER A 36 -4.38 11.26 -0.87
CA SER A 36 -5.51 10.78 -1.68
C SER A 36 -6.36 9.71 -0.97
N LEU A 37 -5.72 8.96 -0.06
CA LEU A 37 -6.36 7.96 0.78
C LEU A 37 -6.93 8.56 2.06
N ALA A 38 -6.50 9.76 2.50
CA ALA A 38 -7.06 10.42 3.66
C ALA A 38 -8.49 10.92 3.39
N ASP A 39 -8.79 11.30 2.14
CA ASP A 39 -10.12 11.70 1.68
C ASP A 39 -11.09 10.53 1.49
N ARG A 40 -10.61 9.28 1.55
CA ARG A 40 -11.44 8.07 1.46
C ARG A 40 -11.32 7.31 2.78
N PRO A 41 -12.41 7.08 3.53
CA PRO A 41 -12.30 6.40 4.82
C PRO A 41 -11.54 5.09 4.65
N VAL A 42 -10.35 5.00 5.28
CA VAL A 42 -9.37 3.90 5.17
C VAL A 42 -9.99 2.51 5.37
N GLN A 43 -11.17 2.44 6.00
CA GLN A 43 -12.00 1.23 6.10
C GLN A 43 -12.33 0.61 4.73
N ASP A 44 -12.59 1.41 3.70
CA ASP A 44 -12.90 0.90 2.36
C ASP A 44 -11.66 0.26 1.72
N TYR A 45 -10.47 0.85 1.92
CA TYR A 45 -9.23 0.32 1.37
C TYR A 45 -8.82 -1.00 2.02
N LEU A 46 -8.91 -1.11 3.34
CA LEU A 46 -8.65 -2.37 4.04
C LEU A 46 -9.63 -3.47 3.63
N SER A 47 -10.90 -3.11 3.42
CA SER A 47 -11.93 -4.06 2.96
C SER A 47 -11.61 -4.58 1.56
N VAL A 48 -11.27 -3.69 0.61
CA VAL A 48 -10.89 -4.06 -0.76
C VAL A 48 -9.61 -4.90 -0.80
N LEU A 49 -8.58 -4.52 -0.04
CA LEU A 49 -7.33 -5.29 0.04
C LEU A 49 -7.55 -6.68 0.67
N THR A 50 -8.35 -6.75 1.73
CA THR A 50 -8.70 -8.01 2.40
C THR A 50 -9.49 -8.92 1.47
N GLU A 51 -10.48 -8.38 0.76
CA GLU A 51 -11.28 -9.13 -0.20
C GLU A 51 -10.41 -9.66 -1.35
N ARG A 52 -9.50 -8.84 -1.89
CA ARG A 52 -8.58 -9.26 -2.95
C ARG A 52 -7.63 -10.36 -2.48
N ALA A 53 -7.09 -10.23 -1.27
CA ALA A 53 -6.24 -11.24 -0.66
C ALA A 53 -7.01 -12.56 -0.39
N ALA A 54 -8.23 -12.47 0.12
CA ALA A 54 -9.12 -13.62 0.35
C ALA A 54 -9.46 -14.34 -0.96
N LYS A 55 -9.88 -13.61 -2.00
CA LYS A 55 -10.13 -14.16 -3.34
C LYS A 55 -8.91 -14.87 -3.91
N SER A 56 -7.72 -14.29 -3.76
CA SER A 56 -6.45 -14.90 -4.22
C SER A 56 -6.15 -16.22 -3.49
N ARG A 57 -6.36 -16.27 -2.17
CA ARG A 57 -6.17 -17.48 -1.36
C ARG A 57 -7.20 -18.56 -1.68
N LEU A 58 -8.47 -18.20 -1.83
CA LEU A 58 -9.54 -19.13 -2.21
C LEU A 58 -9.31 -19.70 -3.61
N LYS A 59 -8.85 -18.87 -4.56
CA LYS A 59 -8.50 -19.33 -5.91
C LYS A 59 -7.30 -20.29 -5.92
N LYS A 60 -6.33 -20.08 -5.01
CA LYS A 60 -5.21 -21.03 -4.80
C LYS A 60 -5.62 -22.29 -4.02
N SER A 61 -6.68 -22.23 -3.23
CA SER A 61 -7.18 -23.34 -2.41
C SER A 61 -8.31 -24.12 -3.07
N ARG A 62 -8.60 -23.86 -4.35
CA ARG A 62 -9.47 -24.72 -5.15
C ARG A 62 -8.59 -25.74 -5.89
N PRO A 63 -8.38 -26.95 -5.34
CA PRO A 63 -8.05 -28.08 -6.20
C PRO A 63 -9.27 -28.29 -7.11
N ASP A 64 -8.99 -28.54 -8.37
CA ASP A 64 -10.00 -28.79 -9.40
C ASP A 64 -11.02 -29.84 -8.93
N ALA A 65 -12.29 -29.56 -9.21
CA ALA A 65 -13.34 -30.57 -9.32
C ALA A 65 -13.46 -30.95 -10.80
#